data_AF-A0A4D4L4J3-F1
#
_entry.id   AF-A0A4D4L4J3-F1
#
_cell.length_a   1.000
_cell.length_b   1.000
_cell.length_c   1.000
_cell.angle_alpha   90.00
_cell.angle_beta   90.00
_cell.angle_gamma   90.00
#
_symmetry.space_group_name_H-M   'P 1'
#
loop_
_entity.id
_entity.type
_entity.pdbx_description
1 polymer ?
#
loop_
_entity_poly.entity_id
_entity_poly.type
_entity_poly.pdbx_seq_one_letter_code
_entity_poly.pdbx_strand_id
1 'polypeptide(L)'
;MRFRTVQPADERESGRSPGFENLPAIVAAAASLRAVRAEAAAEAERLRGLVERIRTRVPELVPDIEVVGDPERRLPHLVTFSCLYVDGEALLHELDRAEFSVSSGSSCTSSTLTPSHVLRAMGVLSEGNVRVSLPRGTAEADVDRFLEALPGVVAGVRERLGAPKAAEAEAAADPQPEPEPEPGLVVDSLGKRCPIPVIELAKVIGEVPVGGVVTVLADDEAARLDIPAWCEMRGQAYEGERPADRGVAYRVRRRA
;
A
#
# COMPACT_ATOMS: atom_id res chain seq x y z
N MET A 1 25.29 -20.16 -13.66
CA MET A 1 25.52 -19.07 -14.63
C MET A 1 26.66 -18.21 -14.10
N ARG A 2 27.81 -18.12 -14.79
CA ARG A 2 28.91 -17.23 -14.37
C ARG A 2 28.61 -15.82 -14.88
N PHE A 3 28.50 -14.84 -13.98
CA PHE A 3 28.34 -13.44 -14.34
C PHE A 3 29.52 -12.99 -15.21
N ARG A 4 29.24 -12.33 -16.34
CA ARG A 4 30.25 -11.77 -17.24
C ARG A 4 29.89 -10.31 -17.47
N THR A 5 30.82 -9.40 -17.18
CA THR A 5 30.61 -7.96 -17.37
C THR A 5 30.41 -7.63 -18.84
N VAL A 6 29.53 -6.68 -19.13
CA VAL A 6 29.31 -6.15 -20.49
C VAL A 6 30.36 -5.09 -20.87
N GLN A 7 31.09 -4.61 -19.87
CA GLN A 7 32.17 -3.63 -19.98
C GLN A 7 33.48 -4.30 -20.48
N PRO A 8 34.44 -3.53 -21.01
CA PRO A 8 35.72 -4.06 -21.49
C PRO A 8 36.39 -4.94 -20.45
N ALA A 9 36.98 -6.06 -20.88
CA ALA A 9 37.67 -6.95 -19.96
C ALA A 9 38.94 -6.28 -19.42
N ASP A 10 39.15 -6.35 -18.11
CA ASP A 10 40.42 -6.08 -17.47
C ASP A 10 40.71 -7.12 -16.37
N GLU A 11 41.91 -7.07 -15.79
CA GLU A 11 42.35 -8.01 -14.75
C GLU A 11 42.04 -7.53 -13.32
N ARG A 12 41.54 -6.30 -13.16
CA ARG A 12 41.25 -5.73 -11.85
C ARG A 12 40.03 -6.37 -11.24
N GLU A 13 39.95 -6.35 -9.91
CA GLU A 13 38.87 -7.04 -9.18
C GLU A 13 38.68 -8.51 -9.63
N SER A 14 39.77 -9.20 -10.01
CA SER A 14 39.74 -10.56 -10.57
C SER A 14 38.85 -10.70 -11.82
N GLY A 15 38.75 -9.67 -12.65
CA GLY A 15 37.92 -9.62 -13.85
C GLY A 15 36.42 -9.50 -13.58
N ARG A 16 36.02 -9.10 -12.36
CA ARG A 16 34.59 -8.97 -11.97
C ARG A 16 34.01 -7.59 -12.25
N SER A 17 34.83 -6.55 -12.23
CA SER A 17 34.41 -5.18 -12.48
C SER A 17 35.57 -4.43 -13.12
N PRO A 18 35.42 -3.98 -14.38
CA PRO A 18 36.48 -3.23 -15.01
C PRO A 18 36.49 -1.77 -14.59
N GLY A 19 37.61 -1.10 -14.82
CA GLY A 19 37.84 0.31 -14.49
C GLY A 19 38.78 0.50 -13.32
N PHE A 20 39.01 1.77 -12.95
CA PHE A 20 39.73 2.10 -11.72
C PHE A 20 38.78 2.06 -10.53
N GLU A 21 39.26 1.53 -9.41
CA GLU A 21 38.53 1.50 -8.17
C GLU A 21 38.22 2.93 -7.71
N ASN A 22 36.98 3.17 -7.27
CA ASN A 22 36.64 4.41 -6.61
C ASN A 22 37.17 4.37 -5.16
N LEU A 23 38.49 4.55 -5.01
CA LEU A 23 39.17 4.46 -3.73
C LEU A 23 38.53 5.35 -2.65
N PRO A 24 38.14 6.62 -2.91
CA PRO A 24 37.41 7.42 -1.95
C PRO A 24 36.10 6.79 -1.48
N ALA A 25 35.28 6.27 -2.41
CA ALA A 25 34.00 5.63 -2.05
C ALA A 25 34.20 4.33 -1.28
N ILE A 26 35.21 3.53 -1.63
CA ILE A 26 35.55 2.30 -0.91
C ILE A 26 35.95 2.60 0.54
N VAL A 27 36.85 3.58 0.74
CA VAL A 27 37.28 3.99 2.08
C VAL A 27 36.10 4.55 2.87
N ALA A 28 35.25 5.38 2.25
CA ALA A 28 34.06 5.93 2.89
C ALA A 28 33.03 4.85 3.29
N ALA A 29 32.81 3.84 2.43
CA ALA A 29 31.93 2.71 2.72
C ALA A 29 32.47 1.87 3.89
N ALA A 30 33.78 1.58 3.91
CA ALA A 30 34.42 0.85 4.99
C ALA A 30 34.36 1.60 6.33
N ALA A 31 34.61 2.91 6.32
CA ALA A 31 34.52 3.76 7.50
C ALA A 31 33.07 3.83 8.03
N SER A 32 32.09 4.05 7.14
CA SER A 32 30.66 4.07 7.47
C SER A 32 30.21 2.75 8.08
N LEU A 33 30.61 1.61 7.49
CA LEU A 33 30.26 0.29 8.00
C LEU A 33 30.83 0.05 9.40
N ARG A 34 32.07 0.46 9.67
CA ARG A 34 32.68 0.34 11.01
C ARG A 34 31.95 1.18 12.04
N ALA A 35 31.62 2.43 11.69
CA ALA A 35 30.88 3.33 12.58
C ALA A 35 29.50 2.76 12.93
N VAL A 36 28.74 2.33 11.91
CA VAL A 36 27.38 1.79 12.12
C VAL A 36 27.40 0.48 12.89
N ARG A 37 28.36 -0.43 12.64
CA ARG A 37 28.40 -1.74 13.30
C ARG A 37 28.50 -1.68 14.82
N ALA A 38 29.18 -0.68 15.37
CA ALA A 38 29.33 -0.53 16.81
C ALA A 38 28.00 -0.18 17.52
N GLU A 39 27.13 0.57 16.84
CA GLU A 39 25.87 1.09 17.39
C GLU A 39 24.63 0.32 16.89
N ALA A 40 24.79 -0.54 15.86
CA ALA A 40 23.69 -1.12 15.09
C ALA A 40 22.65 -1.87 15.95
N ALA A 41 23.09 -2.64 16.96
CA ALA A 41 22.17 -3.42 17.78
C ALA A 41 21.29 -2.52 18.66
N ALA A 42 21.89 -1.52 19.33
CA ALA A 42 21.17 -0.58 20.17
C ALA A 42 20.22 0.30 19.34
N GLU A 43 20.68 0.78 18.18
CA GLU A 43 19.84 1.58 17.30
C GLU A 43 18.70 0.76 16.68
N ALA A 44 18.94 -0.50 16.32
CA ALA A 44 17.89 -1.39 15.84
C ALA A 44 16.80 -1.59 16.90
N GLU A 45 17.16 -1.78 18.17
CA GLU A 45 16.18 -1.93 19.25
C GLU A 45 15.35 -0.66 19.43
N ARG A 46 16.01 0.51 19.44
CA ARG A 46 15.32 1.81 19.54
C ARG A 46 14.35 2.02 18.38
N LEU A 47 14.79 1.78 17.14
CA LEU A 47 13.96 1.93 15.95
C LEU A 47 12.80 0.92 15.92
N ARG A 48 13.00 -0.31 16.42
CA ARG A 48 11.90 -1.29 16.57
C ARG A 48 10.79 -0.74 17.44
N GLY A 49 11.13 -0.12 18.57
CA GLY A 49 10.14 0.51 19.46
C GLY A 49 9.34 1.61 18.77
N LEU A 50 10.01 2.49 18.02
CA LEU A 50 9.35 3.54 17.25
C LEU A 50 8.45 2.99 16.13
N VAL A 51 8.96 2.01 15.38
CA VAL A 51 8.19 1.33 14.33
C VAL A 51 6.99 0.62 14.91
N GLU A 52 7.13 -0.06 16.05
CA GLU A 52 6.01 -0.73 16.70
C GLU A 52 4.94 0.26 17.13
N ARG A 53 5.33 1.41 17.69
CA ARG A 53 4.39 2.49 17.99
C ARG A 53 3.61 2.92 16.74
N ILE A 54 4.26 3.11 15.60
CA ILE A 54 3.56 3.44 14.34
C ILE A 54 2.62 2.31 13.93
N ARG A 55 3.08 1.05 13.95
CA ARG A 55 2.30 -0.12 13.54
C ARG A 55 1.03 -0.30 14.37
N THR A 56 1.09 -0.07 15.68
CA THR A 56 -0.07 -0.18 16.55
C THR A 56 -1.01 1.02 16.41
N ARG A 57 -0.46 2.23 16.36
CA ARG A 57 -1.25 3.47 16.44
C ARG A 57 -1.92 3.85 15.14
N VAL A 58 -1.30 3.58 13.98
CA VAL A 58 -1.89 4.00 12.69
C VAL A 58 -3.28 3.37 12.47
N PRO A 59 -3.50 2.05 12.66
CA PRO A 59 -4.83 1.44 12.53
C PRO A 59 -5.85 1.94 13.55
N GLU A 60 -5.42 2.38 14.74
CA GLU A 60 -6.30 2.96 15.76
C GLU A 60 -6.75 4.38 15.40
N LEU A 61 -5.87 5.15 14.77
CA LEU A 61 -6.08 6.56 14.48
C LEU A 61 -6.75 6.80 13.12
N VAL A 62 -6.55 5.89 12.17
CA VAL A 62 -7.03 6.03 10.80
C VAL A 62 -7.81 4.77 10.41
N PRO A 63 -9.12 4.88 10.11
CA PRO A 63 -9.89 3.73 9.68
C PRO A 63 -9.42 3.25 8.31
N ASP A 64 -9.69 1.98 8.02
CA ASP A 64 -9.41 1.35 6.74
C ASP A 64 -7.92 1.41 6.35
N ILE A 65 -7.07 1.08 7.32
CA ILE A 65 -5.64 0.86 7.12
C ILE A 65 -5.34 -0.63 7.19
N GLU A 66 -4.47 -1.08 6.30
CA GLU A 66 -3.80 -2.37 6.40
C GLU A 66 -2.29 -2.17 6.64
N VAL A 67 -1.76 -2.63 7.77
CA VAL A 67 -0.31 -2.64 8.02
C VAL A 67 0.29 -3.92 7.43
N VAL A 68 1.26 -3.75 6.53
CA VAL A 68 1.81 -4.85 5.73
C VAL A 68 3.13 -5.36 6.31
N GLY A 69 3.37 -6.66 6.15
CA GLY A 69 4.64 -7.33 6.48
C GLY A 69 4.67 -8.01 7.85
N ASP A 70 5.61 -8.96 8.00
CA ASP A 70 5.76 -9.81 9.17
C ASP A 70 5.95 -8.98 10.47
N PRO A 71 5.17 -9.27 11.54
CA PRO A 71 5.21 -8.52 12.79
C PRO A 71 6.48 -8.76 13.62
N GLU A 72 7.35 -9.69 13.24
CA GLU A 72 8.59 -9.98 13.97
C GLU A 72 9.81 -9.91 13.05
N ARG A 73 9.74 -10.62 11.91
CA ARG A 73 10.82 -10.79 10.94
C ARG A 73 10.84 -9.67 9.90
N ARG A 74 10.98 -8.44 10.39
CA ARG A 74 11.12 -7.23 9.58
C ARG A 74 12.37 -6.44 9.89
N LEU A 75 12.71 -5.51 9.01
CA LEU A 75 13.73 -4.51 9.27
C LEU A 75 13.25 -3.57 10.41
N PRO A 76 14.14 -3.19 11.34
CA PRO A 76 13.77 -2.47 12.56
C PRO A 76 13.29 -1.04 12.30
N HIS A 77 13.59 -0.48 11.13
CA HIS A 77 13.44 0.94 10.80
C HIS A 77 12.41 1.19 9.70
N LEU A 78 11.69 0.16 9.26
CA LEU A 78 10.71 0.24 8.18
C LEU A 78 9.33 -0.19 8.67
N VAL A 79 8.33 0.60 8.30
CA VAL A 79 6.92 0.22 8.37
C VAL A 79 6.24 0.59 7.08
N THR A 80 5.41 -0.31 6.59
CA THR A 80 4.59 -0.11 5.40
C THR A 80 3.14 -0.32 5.77
N PHE A 81 2.26 0.55 5.32
CA PHE A 81 0.82 0.41 5.44
C PHE A 81 0.13 0.93 4.19
N SER A 82 -1.07 0.42 3.93
CA SER A 82 -1.91 0.82 2.81
C SER A 82 -3.17 1.48 3.34
N CYS A 83 -3.50 2.66 2.82
CA CYS A 83 -4.69 3.42 3.15
C CYS A 83 -5.77 3.15 2.10
N LEU A 84 -6.87 2.50 2.51
CA LEU A 84 -7.98 2.26 1.60
C LEU A 84 -8.62 3.57 1.15
N TYR A 85 -9.06 3.61 -0.12
CA TYR A 85 -9.70 4.75 -0.77
C TYR A 85 -8.81 6.00 -0.90
N VAL A 86 -7.50 5.79 -0.91
CA VAL A 86 -6.53 6.88 -1.00
C VAL A 86 -5.61 6.64 -2.19
N ASP A 87 -5.41 7.69 -2.99
CA ASP A 87 -4.33 7.70 -3.97
C ASP A 87 -2.99 7.93 -3.27
N GLY A 88 -2.02 7.04 -3.51
CA GLY A 88 -0.74 7.04 -2.81
C GLY A 88 0.10 8.29 -3.10
N GLU A 89 0.07 8.78 -4.35
CA GLU A 89 0.79 9.99 -4.75
C GLU A 89 0.17 11.24 -4.13
N ALA A 90 -1.15 11.35 -4.12
CA ALA A 90 -1.85 12.43 -3.43
C ALA A 90 -1.53 12.44 -1.93
N LEU A 91 -1.47 11.27 -1.29
CA LEU A 91 -1.10 11.14 0.13
C LEU A 91 0.36 11.55 0.38
N LEU A 92 1.29 11.12 -0.46
CA LEU A 92 2.70 11.53 -0.39
C LEU A 92 2.85 13.04 -0.51
N HIS A 93 2.14 13.66 -1.45
CA HIS A 93 2.17 15.11 -1.63
C HIS A 93 1.63 15.87 -0.41
N GLU A 94 0.54 15.41 0.21
CA GLU A 94 0.03 16.07 1.42
C GLU A 94 0.93 15.84 2.64
N LEU A 95 1.56 14.67 2.77
CA LEU A 95 2.55 14.42 3.82
C LEU A 95 3.79 15.29 3.65
N ASP A 96 4.26 15.51 2.42
CA ASP A 96 5.36 16.43 2.11
C ASP A 96 5.01 17.87 2.50
N ARG A 97 3.76 18.31 2.23
CA ARG A 97 3.26 19.62 2.68
C ARG A 97 3.14 19.74 4.20
N ALA A 98 2.95 18.62 4.90
CA ALA A 98 3.02 18.50 6.35
C ALA A 98 4.46 18.30 6.87
N GLU A 99 5.47 18.52 6.01
CA GLU A 99 6.90 18.42 6.31
C GLU A 99 7.39 17.00 6.64
N PHE A 100 6.73 15.97 6.08
CA PHE A 100 7.13 14.57 6.20
C PHE A 100 7.55 13.98 4.85
N SER A 101 8.83 13.59 4.76
CA SER A 101 9.35 12.84 3.62
C SER A 101 9.15 11.33 3.82
N VAL A 102 8.15 10.76 3.15
CA VAL A 102 7.91 9.31 3.10
C VAL A 102 7.98 8.78 1.66
N SER A 103 7.83 7.48 1.47
CA SER A 103 7.89 6.85 0.13
C SER A 103 6.66 5.98 -0.13
N SER A 104 6.22 5.87 -1.38
CA SER A 104 5.33 4.78 -1.81
C SER A 104 6.17 3.52 -1.98
N GLY A 105 5.71 2.38 -1.44
CA GLY A 105 6.48 1.12 -1.31
C GLY A 105 6.86 0.39 -2.60
N SER A 106 6.79 1.04 -3.76
CA SER A 106 7.40 0.58 -5.01
C SER A 106 8.58 1.48 -5.36
N SER A 107 9.81 0.95 -5.32
CA SER A 107 11.02 1.65 -5.77
C SER A 107 10.77 2.50 -7.03
N CYS A 108 10.70 3.81 -6.88
CA CYS A 108 10.95 4.84 -7.90
C CYS A 108 10.67 4.46 -9.37
N THR A 109 9.42 4.16 -9.75
CA THR A 109 9.04 4.15 -11.18
C THR A 109 7.80 5.00 -11.40
N SER A 110 8.04 6.29 -11.61
CA SER A 110 7.09 7.32 -12.03
C SER A 110 6.55 7.13 -13.47
N SER A 111 6.63 5.94 -14.06
CA SER A 111 6.38 5.75 -15.50
C SER A 111 5.37 4.66 -15.85
N THR A 112 4.97 3.83 -14.89
CA THR A 112 3.95 2.82 -15.10
C THR A 112 3.15 2.71 -13.81
N LEU A 113 1.86 3.09 -13.86
CA LEU A 113 0.85 2.98 -12.80
C LEU A 113 0.55 1.52 -12.41
N THR A 114 1.54 0.63 -12.56
CA THR A 114 1.46 -0.77 -12.20
C THR A 114 1.62 -0.91 -10.69
N PRO A 115 0.76 -1.71 -10.03
CA PRO A 115 0.90 -2.06 -8.62
C PRO A 115 2.32 -2.49 -8.26
N SER A 116 2.74 -2.19 -7.04
CA SER A 116 4.01 -2.70 -6.50
C SER A 116 4.06 -4.21 -6.68
N HIS A 117 5.07 -4.70 -7.42
CA HIS A 117 5.23 -6.14 -7.66
C HIS A 117 5.40 -6.93 -6.35
N VAL A 118 5.91 -6.28 -5.29
CA VAL A 118 6.05 -6.85 -3.95
C VAL A 118 4.69 -6.98 -3.26
N LEU A 119 3.89 -5.89 -3.22
CA LEU A 119 2.54 -5.93 -2.62
C LEU A 119 1.65 -6.93 -3.37
N ARG A 120 1.76 -6.95 -4.71
CA ARG A 120 1.10 -7.94 -5.56
C ARG A 120 1.49 -9.37 -5.21
N ALA A 121 2.78 -9.64 -4.99
CA ALA A 121 3.24 -10.97 -4.61
C ALA A 121 2.78 -11.38 -3.20
N MET A 122 2.51 -10.40 -2.32
CA MET A 122 1.94 -10.62 -0.99
C MET A 122 0.41 -10.75 -1.01
N GLY A 123 -0.27 -10.33 -2.08
CA GLY A 123 -1.73 -10.38 -2.18
C GLY A 123 -2.45 -9.34 -1.30
N VAL A 124 -1.75 -8.27 -0.92
CA VAL A 124 -2.29 -7.19 -0.06
C VAL A 124 -2.69 -5.97 -0.88
N LEU A 125 -3.42 -5.04 -0.26
CA LEU A 125 -3.82 -3.78 -0.91
C LEU A 125 -2.59 -3.03 -1.44
N SER A 126 -2.63 -2.71 -2.73
CA SER A 126 -1.58 -1.92 -3.38
C SER A 126 -1.86 -0.42 -3.37
N GLU A 127 -3.13 -0.05 -3.20
CA GLU A 127 -3.59 1.33 -3.14
C GLU A 127 -3.17 2.06 -1.87
N GLY A 128 -3.01 3.39 -1.96
CA GLY A 128 -2.70 4.25 -0.83
C GLY A 128 -1.45 3.83 -0.04
N ASN A 129 -0.51 3.13 -0.67
CA ASN A 129 0.63 2.55 0.04
C ASN A 129 1.64 3.61 0.49
N VAL A 130 1.99 3.56 1.78
CA VAL A 130 3.01 4.40 2.40
C VAL A 130 4.03 3.52 3.11
N ARG A 131 5.30 3.75 2.80
CA ARG A 131 6.47 3.22 3.48
C ARG A 131 7.20 4.33 4.21
N VAL A 132 7.16 4.26 5.54
CA VAL A 132 7.91 5.13 6.44
C VAL A 132 9.24 4.46 6.76
N SER A 133 10.33 5.20 6.53
CA SER A 133 11.69 4.78 6.88
C SER A 133 12.21 5.71 7.96
N LEU A 134 12.64 5.18 9.10
CA LEU A 134 13.18 5.95 10.20
C LEU A 134 14.72 5.99 10.12
N PRO A 135 15.34 7.15 9.82
CA PRO A 135 16.79 7.27 9.83
C PRO A 135 17.39 7.05 11.23
N ARG A 136 18.71 6.86 11.26
CA ARG A 136 19.45 6.84 12.52
C ARG A 136 19.24 8.15 13.28
N GLY A 137 18.90 8.05 14.56
CA GLY A 137 18.69 9.20 15.44
C GLY A 137 17.34 9.91 15.32
N THR A 138 16.35 9.35 14.61
CA THR A 138 14.97 9.89 14.60
C THR A 138 14.45 10.10 16.02
N ALA A 139 13.94 11.30 16.32
CA ALA A 139 13.40 11.60 17.64
C ALA A 139 12.00 10.97 17.82
N GLU A 140 11.67 10.56 19.05
CA GLU A 140 10.32 10.11 19.39
C GLU A 140 9.26 11.17 19.06
N ALA A 141 9.57 12.44 19.31
CA ALA A 141 8.68 13.56 19.00
C ALA A 141 8.35 13.69 17.50
N ASP A 142 9.25 13.29 16.59
CA ASP A 142 8.96 13.29 15.15
C ASP A 142 7.94 12.21 14.79
N VAL A 143 8.01 11.06 15.45
CA VAL A 143 7.05 9.97 15.30
C VAL A 143 5.69 10.37 15.86
N ASP A 144 5.66 11.02 17.01
CA ASP A 144 4.42 11.50 17.62
C ASP A 144 3.78 12.59 16.73
N ARG A 145 4.56 13.55 16.22
CA ARG A 145 4.08 14.56 15.26
C ARG A 145 3.50 13.93 13.99
N PHE A 146 4.13 12.88 13.49
CA PHE A 146 3.63 12.13 12.33
C PHE A 146 2.27 11.48 12.61
N LEU A 147 2.14 10.82 13.77
CA LEU A 147 0.89 10.15 14.17
C LEU A 147 -0.24 11.15 14.43
N GLU A 148 0.06 12.35 14.91
CA GLU A 148 -0.91 13.43 15.07
C GLU A 148 -1.40 13.99 13.73
N ALA A 149 -0.51 14.15 12.75
CA ALA A 149 -0.84 14.73 11.45
C ALA A 149 -1.58 13.76 10.52
N LEU A 150 -1.24 12.46 10.58
CA LEU A 150 -1.68 11.45 9.62
C LEU A 150 -3.22 11.37 9.44
N PRO A 151 -4.06 11.39 10.49
CA PRO A 151 -5.51 11.27 10.32
C PRO A 151 -6.12 12.42 9.53
N GLY A 152 -5.67 13.65 9.79
CA GLY A 152 -6.16 14.84 9.07
C GLY A 152 -5.76 14.80 7.59
N VAL A 153 -4.53 14.38 7.32
CA VAL A 153 -4.02 14.24 5.95
C VAL A 153 -4.81 13.17 5.18
N VAL A 154 -5.00 11.99 5.76
CA VAL A 154 -5.75 10.90 5.10
C VAL A 154 -7.21 11.29 4.87
N ALA A 155 -7.86 11.93 5.84
CA ALA A 155 -9.24 12.41 5.70
C ALA A 155 -9.39 13.41 4.54
N GLY A 156 -8.47 14.37 4.43
CA GLY A 156 -8.48 15.37 3.35
C GLY A 156 -8.29 14.75 1.96
N VAL A 157 -7.45 13.72 1.83
CA VAL A 157 -7.31 13.01 0.55
C VAL A 157 -8.57 12.21 0.20
N ARG A 158 -9.15 11.50 1.18
CA ARG A 158 -10.40 10.73 1.00
C ARG A 158 -11.57 11.61 0.57
N GLU A 159 -11.70 12.81 1.15
CA GLU A 159 -12.76 13.76 0.80
C GLU A 159 -12.68 14.20 -0.67
N ARG A 160 -11.47 14.50 -1.17
CA ARG A 160 -11.27 14.91 -2.57
C ARG A 160 -11.58 13.81 -3.59
N LEU A 161 -11.38 12.55 -3.21
CA LEU A 161 -11.73 11.38 -4.05
C LEU A 161 -13.20 10.94 -3.88
N GLY A 162 -13.94 11.58 -2.97
CA GLY A 162 -15.31 11.21 -2.65
C GLY A 162 -15.42 9.78 -2.11
N ALA A 163 -14.47 9.34 -1.30
CA ALA A 163 -14.51 8.02 -0.66
C ALA A 163 -15.72 7.90 0.29
N PRO A 164 -16.36 6.71 0.39
CA PRO A 164 -17.45 6.51 1.34
C PRO A 164 -16.96 6.74 2.78
N LYS A 165 -17.79 7.37 3.62
CA LYS A 165 -17.45 7.56 5.04
C LYS A 165 -17.48 6.21 5.74
N ALA A 166 -16.47 5.94 6.57
CA ALA A 166 -16.30 4.68 7.32
C ALA A 166 -17.53 4.26 8.16
N ALA A 167 -18.50 5.16 8.39
CA ALA A 167 -19.70 4.92 9.19
C ALA A 167 -20.97 4.53 8.39
N GLU A 168 -20.97 4.58 7.05
CA GLU A 168 -22.21 4.38 6.26
C GLU A 168 -22.42 2.94 5.77
N ALA A 169 -21.45 2.04 5.96
CA ALA A 169 -21.59 0.63 5.56
C ALA A 169 -22.31 -0.26 6.62
N GLU A 170 -22.41 0.20 7.87
CA GLU A 170 -22.99 -0.59 8.98
C GLU A 170 -24.45 -0.22 9.33
N ALA A 171 -25.01 0.86 8.75
CA ALA A 171 -26.31 1.39 9.16
C ALA A 171 -27.39 1.28 8.08
N ALA A 172 -27.77 0.06 7.72
CA ALA A 172 -29.08 -0.21 7.10
C ALA A 172 -29.48 -1.69 7.37
N ALA A 173 -29.63 -2.03 8.65
CA ALA A 173 -30.22 -3.29 9.07
C ALA A 173 -31.69 -3.06 9.41
N ASP A 174 -32.58 -3.42 8.48
CA ASP A 174 -33.99 -3.67 8.77
C ASP A 174 -34.34 -5.06 8.20
N PRO A 175 -34.86 -6.00 8.99
CA PRO A 175 -35.10 -7.36 8.53
C PRO A 175 -36.38 -7.41 7.68
N GLN A 176 -36.23 -7.44 6.36
CA GLN A 176 -37.31 -7.81 5.44
C GLN A 176 -37.07 -9.21 4.86
N PRO A 177 -38.14 -10.01 4.64
CA PRO A 177 -38.05 -11.39 4.17
C PRO A 177 -37.51 -11.46 2.73
N GLU A 178 -36.75 -12.52 2.46
CA GLU A 178 -35.99 -12.76 1.22
C GLU A 178 -36.82 -12.60 -0.07
N PRO A 179 -36.37 -11.77 -1.03
CA PRO A 179 -36.78 -11.88 -2.42
C PRO A 179 -35.73 -12.63 -3.27
N GLU A 180 -36.22 -13.27 -4.33
CA GLU A 180 -35.49 -14.02 -5.36
C GLU A 180 -34.35 -13.21 -6.04
N PRO A 181 -33.35 -13.86 -6.70
CA PRO A 181 -32.14 -13.20 -7.16
C PRO A 181 -32.39 -12.27 -8.35
N GLU A 182 -32.60 -10.99 -8.06
CA GLU A 182 -32.65 -9.90 -9.04
C GLU A 182 -31.27 -9.54 -9.62
N PRO A 183 -31.22 -8.90 -10.82
CA PRO A 183 -30.00 -8.70 -11.59
C PRO A 183 -28.96 -7.92 -10.79
N GLY A 184 -27.76 -8.49 -10.67
CA GLY A 184 -26.67 -7.86 -9.95
C GLY A 184 -26.38 -6.45 -10.45
N LEU A 185 -26.11 -5.52 -9.53
CA LEU A 185 -25.77 -4.14 -9.84
C LEU A 185 -24.46 -4.09 -10.60
N VAL A 186 -24.39 -3.35 -11.71
CA VAL A 186 -23.15 -3.19 -12.49
C VAL A 186 -22.58 -1.80 -12.27
N VAL A 187 -21.31 -1.73 -11.88
CA VAL A 187 -20.52 -0.50 -11.72
C VAL A 187 -19.56 -0.38 -12.89
N ASP A 188 -19.72 0.65 -13.71
CA ASP A 188 -18.79 0.95 -14.80
C ASP A 188 -17.64 1.85 -14.33
N SER A 189 -16.46 1.25 -14.19
CA SER A 189 -15.20 1.93 -13.85
C SER A 189 -14.17 1.82 -14.98
N LEU A 190 -14.59 1.60 -16.22
CA LEU A 190 -13.67 1.54 -17.37
C LEU A 190 -12.98 2.89 -17.61
N GLY A 191 -11.68 2.85 -17.87
CA GLY A 191 -10.82 4.02 -18.03
C GLY A 191 -10.49 4.74 -16.73
N LYS A 192 -11.05 4.32 -15.58
CA LYS A 192 -10.70 4.82 -14.26
C LYS A 192 -9.55 3.97 -13.69
N ARG A 193 -8.64 4.60 -12.96
CA ARG A 193 -7.49 3.94 -12.31
C ARG A 193 -7.73 3.80 -10.80
N CYS A 194 -7.04 2.84 -10.19
CA CYS A 194 -6.93 2.74 -8.73
C CYS A 194 -6.68 4.11 -8.06
N PRO A 195 -7.38 4.46 -6.97
CA PRO A 195 -8.31 3.63 -6.17
C PRO A 195 -9.78 3.65 -6.63
N ILE A 196 -10.10 4.24 -7.79
CA ILE A 196 -11.50 4.56 -8.13
C ILE A 196 -12.42 3.32 -8.27
N PRO A 197 -12.04 2.20 -8.93
CA PRO A 197 -12.91 1.03 -9.01
C PRO A 197 -13.34 0.48 -7.65
N VAL A 198 -12.45 0.53 -6.65
CA VAL A 198 -12.73 0.08 -5.27
C VAL A 198 -13.62 1.09 -4.54
N ILE A 199 -13.41 2.39 -4.75
CA ILE A 199 -14.27 3.44 -4.20
C ILE A 199 -15.71 3.29 -4.72
N GLU A 200 -15.90 3.06 -6.02
CA GLU A 200 -17.25 2.92 -6.57
C GLU A 200 -17.94 1.63 -6.13
N LEU A 201 -17.20 0.52 -6.04
CA LEU A 201 -17.69 -0.71 -5.41
C LEU A 201 -18.16 -0.45 -3.97
N ALA A 202 -17.33 0.21 -3.17
CA ALA A 202 -17.62 0.45 -1.76
C ALA A 202 -18.83 1.38 -1.53
N LYS A 203 -19.10 2.31 -2.46
CA LYS A 203 -20.30 3.16 -2.41
C LYS A 203 -21.58 2.36 -2.57
N VAL A 204 -21.58 1.39 -3.48
CA VAL A 204 -22.82 0.71 -3.89
C VAL A 204 -23.06 -0.63 -3.22
N ILE A 205 -22.03 -1.24 -2.61
CA ILE A 205 -22.17 -2.58 -2.01
C ILE A 205 -23.25 -2.62 -0.92
N GLY A 206 -23.45 -1.52 -0.19
CA GLY A 206 -24.48 -1.39 0.84
C GLY A 206 -25.90 -1.27 0.29
N GLU A 207 -26.07 -0.91 -0.98
CA GLU A 207 -27.37 -0.75 -1.64
C GLU A 207 -27.97 -2.10 -2.08
N VAL A 208 -27.12 -3.12 -2.28
CA VAL A 208 -27.53 -4.46 -2.70
C VAL A 208 -27.91 -5.30 -1.47
N PRO A 209 -28.99 -6.10 -1.47
CA PRO A 209 -29.33 -6.95 -0.32
C PRO A 209 -28.23 -7.95 0.01
N VAL A 210 -28.16 -8.43 1.25
CA VAL A 210 -27.25 -9.51 1.64
C VAL A 210 -27.48 -10.72 0.72
N GLY A 211 -26.41 -11.28 0.15
CA GLY A 211 -26.47 -12.34 -0.86
C GLY A 211 -26.52 -11.84 -2.31
N GLY A 212 -26.90 -10.58 -2.53
CA GLY A 212 -26.86 -9.96 -3.85
C GLY A 212 -25.43 -9.69 -4.34
N VAL A 213 -25.30 -9.46 -5.65
CA VAL A 213 -23.99 -9.37 -6.33
C VAL A 213 -23.82 -8.02 -7.00
N VAL A 214 -22.67 -7.38 -6.78
CA VAL A 214 -22.17 -6.23 -7.54
C VAL A 214 -21.15 -6.74 -8.56
N THR A 215 -21.23 -6.25 -9.79
CA THR A 215 -20.24 -6.50 -10.86
C THR A 215 -19.51 -5.20 -11.18
N VAL A 216 -18.20 -5.16 -10.98
CA VAL A 216 -17.36 -4.00 -11.29
C VAL A 216 -16.68 -4.24 -12.64
N LEU A 217 -16.92 -3.37 -13.61
CA LEU A 217 -16.19 -3.36 -14.89
C LEU A 217 -14.97 -2.46 -14.76
N ALA A 218 -13.76 -3.00 -14.94
CA ALA A 218 -12.53 -2.22 -14.93
C ALA A 218 -11.50 -2.75 -15.94
N ASP A 219 -10.73 -1.84 -16.54
CA ASP A 219 -9.58 -2.13 -17.42
C ASP A 219 -8.23 -1.85 -16.74
N ASP A 220 -8.26 -1.61 -15.43
CA ASP A 220 -7.09 -1.38 -14.60
C ASP A 220 -6.51 -2.69 -14.04
N GLU A 221 -5.20 -2.89 -14.17
CA GLU A 221 -4.53 -4.11 -13.68
C GLU A 221 -4.54 -4.21 -12.16
N ALA A 222 -4.56 -3.07 -11.46
CA ALA A 222 -4.60 -3.01 -10.01
C ALA A 222 -5.92 -3.56 -9.42
N ALA A 223 -7.04 -3.37 -10.12
CA ALA A 223 -8.36 -3.85 -9.70
C ALA A 223 -8.39 -5.37 -9.47
N ARG A 224 -7.57 -6.13 -10.20
CA ARG A 224 -7.41 -7.58 -10.04
C ARG A 224 -6.88 -8.00 -8.68
N LEU A 225 -6.13 -7.12 -8.02
CA LEU A 225 -5.54 -7.34 -6.70
C LEU A 225 -6.34 -6.62 -5.61
N ASP A 226 -6.69 -5.36 -5.87
CA ASP A 226 -7.31 -4.50 -4.88
C ASP A 226 -8.76 -4.92 -4.59
N ILE A 227 -9.53 -5.41 -5.58
CA ILE A 227 -10.93 -5.86 -5.34
C ILE A 227 -10.97 -7.10 -4.43
N PRO A 228 -10.21 -8.18 -4.68
CA PRO A 228 -10.16 -9.31 -3.75
C PRO A 228 -9.67 -8.94 -2.36
N ALA A 229 -8.59 -8.14 -2.26
CA ALA A 229 -8.05 -7.71 -0.97
C ALA A 229 -9.05 -6.84 -0.20
N TRP A 230 -9.76 -5.94 -0.89
CA TRP A 230 -10.87 -5.17 -0.33
C TRP A 230 -11.99 -6.06 0.18
N CYS A 231 -12.38 -7.10 -0.59
CA CYS A 231 -13.41 -8.03 -0.17
C CYS A 231 -13.02 -8.75 1.13
N GLU A 232 -11.78 -9.22 1.23
CA GLU A 232 -11.25 -9.85 2.45
C GLU A 232 -11.29 -8.88 3.63
N MET A 233 -10.80 -7.65 3.44
CA MET A 233 -10.78 -6.60 4.46
C MET A 233 -12.18 -6.20 4.94
N ARG A 234 -13.17 -6.19 4.04
CA ARG A 234 -14.57 -5.80 4.33
C ARG A 234 -15.51 -6.97 4.62
N GLY A 235 -15.00 -8.19 4.71
CA GLY A 235 -15.80 -9.39 4.95
C GLY A 235 -16.75 -9.76 3.81
N GLN A 236 -16.54 -9.25 2.60
CA GLN A 236 -17.36 -9.51 1.41
C GLN A 236 -16.85 -10.75 0.65
N ALA A 237 -17.68 -11.34 -0.23
CA ALA A 237 -17.28 -12.51 -1.02
C ALA A 237 -16.87 -12.12 -2.44
N TYR A 238 -15.59 -12.31 -2.78
CA TYR A 238 -15.14 -12.25 -4.18
C TYR A 238 -15.50 -13.56 -4.92
N GLU A 239 -16.33 -13.47 -5.96
CA GLU A 239 -16.78 -14.62 -6.76
C GLU A 239 -15.94 -14.90 -8.01
N GLY A 240 -14.92 -14.06 -8.25
CA GLY A 240 -14.03 -14.18 -9.39
C GLY A 240 -14.26 -13.12 -10.48
N GLU A 241 -13.43 -13.20 -11.50
CA GLU A 241 -13.39 -12.30 -12.65
C GLU A 241 -13.83 -13.01 -13.94
N ARG A 242 -14.42 -12.27 -14.87
CA ARG A 242 -14.74 -12.75 -16.23
C ARG A 242 -14.31 -11.72 -17.27
N PRO A 243 -13.86 -12.16 -18.46
CA PRO A 243 -13.65 -11.24 -19.57
C PRO A 243 -14.95 -10.49 -19.91
N ALA A 244 -14.83 -9.19 -20.19
CA ALA A 244 -15.91 -8.35 -20.70
C ALA A 244 -15.55 -7.80 -22.08
N ASP A 245 -16.51 -7.21 -22.80
CA ASP A 245 -16.29 -6.61 -24.12
C ASP A 245 -15.15 -5.58 -24.11
N ARG A 246 -15.00 -4.88 -22.97
CA ARG A 246 -13.87 -4.02 -22.67
C ARG A 246 -13.47 -4.23 -21.21
N GLY A 247 -12.22 -4.61 -20.97
CA GLY A 247 -11.68 -4.85 -19.63
C GLY A 247 -12.14 -6.18 -19.01
N VAL A 248 -12.32 -6.17 -17.70
CA VAL A 248 -12.63 -7.35 -16.87
C VAL A 248 -13.82 -7.02 -15.96
N ALA A 249 -14.73 -7.99 -15.81
CA ALA A 249 -15.86 -7.93 -14.90
C ALA A 249 -15.56 -8.70 -13.61
N TYR A 250 -15.45 -7.99 -12.49
CA TYR A 250 -15.18 -8.54 -11.16
C TYR A 250 -16.50 -8.69 -10.40
N ARG A 251 -16.82 -9.89 -9.91
CA ARG A 251 -18.09 -10.15 -9.20
C ARG A 251 -17.88 -10.25 -7.69
N VAL A 252 -18.63 -9.45 -6.94
CA VAL A 252 -18.55 -9.37 -5.47
C VAL A 252 -19.94 -9.58 -4.89
N ARG A 253 -20.09 -10.60 -4.03
CA ARG A 253 -21.32 -10.88 -3.29
C ARG A 253 -21.29 -10.17 -1.94
N ARG A 254 -22.35 -9.43 -1.62
CA ARG A 254 -22.55 -8.83 -0.30
C ARG A 254 -22.74 -9.93 0.75
N ARG A 255 -21.96 -9.86 1.83
CA ARG A 255 -22.15 -10.63 3.07
C ARG A 255 -22.67 -9.71 4.18
N ALA A 256 -23.30 -10.34 5.17
CA ALA A 256 -23.79 -9.67 6.38
C ALA A 256 -22.64 -9.16 7.24
#